data_AF-A0A8G1N2Z1-F1
#
_entry.id   AF-A0A8G1N2Z1-F1
#
_cell.length_a   1.000
_cell.length_b   1.000
_cell.length_c   1.000
_cell.angle_alpha   90.00
_cell.angle_beta   90.00
_cell.angle_gamma   90.00
#
_symmetry.space_group_name_H-M   'P 1'
#
loop_
_entity.id
_entity.type
_entity.pdbx_description
1 polymer ?
#
loop_
_entity_poly.entity_id
_entity_poly.type
_entity_poly.pdbx_seq_one_letter_code
_entity_poly.pdbx_strand_id
1 'polypeptide(L)'
;MSEPLHHAPATSGRTRSLTAIALSLLTAVGLPALAPTAAQAATTADHCVVNLTRDEVTCAATQSAALALDEAASAEAGVQSVTLITLYDRTNYDPAGGTRSFVGDGSHTCSAAYSPVEFSVDRLDAAGWNNRASSVRTYRSCDIRLWDSVSLSGASSTWIDALANLGTIGWNNRAGSYQIS
;
A
#
# COMPACT_ATOMS: atom_id res chain seq x y z
N MET A 1 -47.36 9.00 26.10
CA MET A 1 -46.54 9.13 27.32
C MET A 1 -45.22 9.75 26.87
N SER A 2 -45.15 11.00 26.39
CA SER A 2 -45.47 12.29 27.01
C SER A 2 -44.52 12.62 28.18
N GLU A 3 -43.45 13.33 27.80
CA GLU A 3 -42.50 14.24 28.50
C GLU A 3 -42.81 14.72 29.94
N PRO A 4 -41.78 15.11 30.75
CA PRO A 4 -41.08 16.39 30.55
C PRO A 4 -39.56 16.50 30.91
N LEU A 5 -38.82 17.22 30.05
CA LEU A 5 -38.15 18.51 30.27
C LEU A 5 -37.84 18.98 31.72
N HIS A 6 -36.68 19.65 31.88
CA HIS A 6 -36.37 20.86 32.70
C HIS A 6 -35.23 20.82 33.75
N HIS A 7 -34.09 21.50 33.47
CA HIS A 7 -33.42 22.57 34.25
C HIS A 7 -31.88 22.63 34.09
N ALA A 8 -31.39 23.76 33.53
CA ALA A 8 -30.06 24.35 33.80
C ALA A 8 -30.16 25.22 35.08
N PRO A 9 -29.06 25.66 35.77
CA PRO A 9 -28.27 26.83 35.30
C PRO A 9 -26.79 26.93 35.78
N ALA A 10 -26.05 27.90 35.18
CA ALA A 10 -25.13 28.92 35.76
C ALA A 10 -24.00 28.48 36.77
N THR A 11 -22.78 29.03 36.85
CA THR A 11 -22.24 30.38 36.56
C THR A 11 -20.73 30.41 36.90
N SER A 12 -20.01 31.35 36.27
CA SER A 12 -19.02 32.27 36.85
C SER A 12 -17.83 31.77 37.71
N GLY A 13 -16.62 32.13 37.27
CA GLY A 13 -15.43 32.14 38.13
C GLY A 13 -14.26 32.89 37.48
N ARG A 14 -14.10 34.16 37.86
CA ARG A 14 -13.22 35.19 37.30
C ARG A 14 -12.14 35.55 38.32
N THR A 15 -10.86 35.43 38.00
CA THR A 15 -9.74 36.14 38.71
C THR A 15 -8.45 35.98 37.90
N ARG A 16 -8.01 36.98 37.12
CA ARG A 16 -7.10 38.08 37.51
C ARG A 16 -5.94 37.65 38.44
N SER A 17 -4.76 37.49 37.86
CA SER A 17 -3.50 37.91 38.50
C SER A 17 -2.61 38.57 37.46
N LEU A 18 -2.57 39.90 37.55
CA LEU A 18 -1.55 40.76 36.95
C LEU A 18 -0.29 40.58 37.79
N THR A 19 0.81 40.13 37.18
CA THR A 19 2.14 40.37 37.72
C THR A 19 2.98 40.96 36.61
N ALA A 20 3.11 42.28 36.64
CA ALA A 20 4.06 43.02 35.87
C ALA A 20 5.45 42.80 36.48
N ILE A 21 6.39 42.32 35.68
CA ILE A 21 7.82 42.49 35.93
C ILE A 21 8.42 43.10 34.68
N ALA A 22 8.85 44.35 34.84
CA ALA A 22 9.60 45.12 33.88
C ALA A 22 11.05 44.61 33.77
N LEU A 23 11.76 45.18 32.80
CA LEU A 23 13.22 45.19 32.65
C LEU A 23 13.84 43.99 31.89
N SER A 24 14.10 44.17 30.58
CA SER A 24 15.37 44.74 30.13
C SER A 24 15.47 44.68 28.60
N LEU A 25 15.84 45.82 27.99
CA LEU A 25 16.22 45.96 26.59
C LEU A 25 17.40 45.05 26.24
N LEU A 26 17.22 44.22 25.21
CA LEU A 26 18.26 43.77 24.29
C LEU A 26 17.54 43.40 22.98
N THR A 27 17.22 44.41 22.17
CA THR A 27 16.80 44.20 20.77
C THR A 27 18.03 43.79 19.97
N ALA A 28 18.41 42.53 20.09
CA ALA A 28 19.15 41.87 19.03
C ALA A 28 18.15 41.65 17.89
N VAL A 29 18.38 42.30 16.74
CA VAL A 29 17.67 42.00 15.49
C VAL A 29 18.09 40.59 15.09
N GLY A 30 17.41 39.60 15.66
CA GLY A 30 17.53 38.21 15.24
C GLY A 30 16.87 38.09 13.88
N LEU A 31 17.69 38.09 12.82
CA LEU A 31 17.28 37.58 11.52
C LEU A 31 16.65 36.21 11.77
N PRO A 32 15.37 35.96 11.41
CA PRO A 32 14.87 34.60 11.39
C PRO A 32 15.72 33.86 10.37
N ALA A 33 16.67 33.06 10.85
CA ALA A 33 17.33 32.07 10.03
C ALA A 33 16.22 31.13 9.57
N LEU A 34 15.75 31.34 8.33
CA LEU A 34 14.96 30.37 7.60
C LEU A 34 15.83 29.13 7.50
N ALA A 35 15.68 28.22 8.46
CA ALA A 35 16.26 26.90 8.34
C ALA A 35 15.78 26.36 6.99
N PRO A 36 16.68 25.94 6.10
CA PRO A 36 16.24 25.29 4.87
C PRO A 36 15.40 24.10 5.30
N THR A 37 14.10 24.14 5.00
CA THR A 37 13.27 22.94 5.02
C THR A 37 14.01 21.96 4.16
N ALA A 38 14.65 20.96 4.77
CA ALA A 38 15.29 19.90 4.03
C ALA A 38 14.21 19.38 3.09
N ALA A 39 14.42 19.55 1.78
CA ALA A 39 13.58 18.94 0.79
C ALA A 39 13.68 17.44 1.07
N GLN A 40 12.66 16.90 1.73
CA GLN A 40 12.51 15.46 1.88
C GLN A 40 12.44 14.96 0.45
N ALA A 41 13.54 14.36 -0.02
CA ALA A 41 13.54 13.67 -1.28
C ALA A 41 12.32 12.75 -1.24
N ALA A 42 11.36 12.99 -2.12
CA ALA A 42 10.17 12.16 -2.21
C ALA A 42 10.69 10.74 -2.41
N THR A 43 10.61 9.92 -1.37
CA THR A 43 10.87 8.50 -1.47
C THR A 43 9.87 8.01 -2.51
N THR A 44 10.37 7.64 -3.69
CA THR A 44 9.53 7.09 -4.74
C THR A 44 8.82 5.90 -4.12
N ALA A 45 7.49 5.95 -4.05
CA ALA A 45 6.70 4.92 -3.40
C ALA A 45 6.86 3.62 -4.22
N ASP A 46 7.77 2.74 -3.77
CA ASP A 46 8.18 1.53 -4.50
C ASP A 46 7.41 0.28 -4.03
N HIS A 47 6.45 0.49 -3.12
CA HIS A 47 5.56 -0.53 -2.59
C HIS A 47 4.12 -0.18 -2.91
N CYS A 48 3.49 -0.97 -3.77
CA CYS A 48 2.11 -0.76 -4.18
C CYS A 48 1.26 -2.00 -3.88
N VAL A 49 0.01 -1.73 -3.47
CA VAL A 49 -1.08 -2.69 -3.35
C VAL A 49 -2.05 -2.41 -4.48
N VAL A 50 -2.48 -3.47 -5.18
CA VAL A 50 -3.55 -3.43 -6.18
C VAL A 50 -4.72 -4.23 -5.63
N ASN A 51 -5.84 -3.56 -5.39
CA ASN A 51 -7.09 -4.21 -5.03
C ASN A 51 -7.79 -4.68 -6.31
N LEU A 52 -7.73 -5.98 -6.59
CA LEU A 52 -8.23 -6.58 -7.82
C LEU A 52 -9.76 -6.58 -7.91
N THR A 53 -10.46 -6.47 -6.77
CA THR A 53 -11.92 -6.45 -6.73
C THR A 53 -12.49 -5.05 -6.89
N ARG A 54 -11.76 -4.03 -6.44
CA ARG A 54 -12.18 -2.62 -6.49
C ARG A 54 -11.45 -1.78 -7.55
N ASP A 55 -10.47 -2.36 -8.24
CA ASP A 55 -9.61 -1.68 -9.23
C ASP A 55 -8.90 -0.43 -8.67
N GLU A 56 -8.40 -0.56 -7.45
CA GLU A 56 -7.71 0.53 -6.74
C GLU A 56 -6.23 0.23 -6.58
N VAL A 57 -5.40 1.27 -6.63
CA VAL A 57 -3.95 1.16 -6.42
C VAL A 57 -3.53 2.13 -5.32
N THR A 58 -2.88 1.60 -4.30
CA THR A 58 -2.33 2.38 -3.19
C THR A 58 -0.85 2.11 -3.05
N CYS A 59 -0.03 3.17 -3.03
CA CYS A 59 1.42 3.03 -2.90
C CYS A 59 1.95 3.79 -1.68
N ALA A 60 3.00 3.26 -1.06
CA ALA A 60 3.68 3.87 0.07
C ALA A 60 5.19 3.62 0.02
N ALA A 61 5.91 4.23 0.97
CA ALA A 61 7.36 4.07 1.11
C ALA A 61 7.79 2.68 1.62
N THR A 62 6.87 1.91 2.23
CA THR A 62 7.13 0.54 2.69
C THR A 62 5.95 -0.38 2.35
N GLN A 63 6.21 -1.68 2.24
CA GLN A 63 5.14 -2.67 2.01
C GLN A 63 4.06 -2.61 3.09
N SER A 64 4.46 -2.53 4.36
CA SER A 64 3.52 -2.47 5.49
C SER A 64 2.64 -1.24 5.46
N ALA A 65 3.18 -0.08 5.06
CA ALA A 65 2.41 1.15 4.94
C ALA A 65 1.41 1.08 3.77
N ALA A 66 1.80 0.48 2.64
CA ALA A 66 0.91 0.32 1.50
C ALA A 66 -0.28 -0.61 1.83
N LEU A 67 -0.01 -1.72 2.54
CA LEU A 67 -1.05 -2.63 3.04
C LEU A 67 -1.97 -1.94 4.05
N ALA A 68 -1.42 -1.19 5.01
CA ALA A 68 -2.23 -0.48 6.00
C ALA A 68 -3.16 0.57 5.37
N LEU A 69 -2.72 1.25 4.30
CA LEU A 69 -3.57 2.19 3.57
C LEU A 69 -4.69 1.50 2.80
N ASP A 70 -4.42 0.36 2.14
CA ASP A 70 -5.47 -0.44 1.49
C ASP A 70 -6.46 -1.04 2.50
N GLU A 71 -5.98 -1.52 3.65
CA GLU A 71 -6.81 -2.01 4.75
C GLU A 71 -7.74 -0.91 5.29
N ALA A 72 -7.22 0.31 5.48
CA ALA A 72 -8.02 1.45 5.91
C ALA A 72 -9.10 1.82 4.87
N ALA A 73 -8.74 1.91 3.58
CA ALA A 73 -9.68 2.19 2.50
C ALA A 73 -10.76 1.10 2.39
N SER A 74 -10.37 -0.17 2.54
CA SER A 74 -11.29 -1.32 2.55
C SER A 74 -12.28 -1.23 3.72
N ALA A 75 -11.79 -0.87 4.91
CA ALA A 75 -12.62 -0.71 6.10
C ALA A 75 -13.65 0.43 5.95
N GLU A 76 -13.27 1.55 5.32
CA GLU A 76 -14.20 2.64 4.98
C GLU A 76 -15.31 2.18 4.01
N ALA A 77 -14.98 1.25 3.11
CA ALA A 77 -15.94 0.60 2.22
C ALA A 77 -16.72 -0.55 2.89
N GLY A 78 -16.49 -0.84 4.17
CA GLY A 78 -17.17 -1.90 4.92
C GLY A 78 -16.76 -3.32 4.52
N VAL A 79 -15.61 -3.48 3.87
CA VAL A 79 -15.06 -4.77 3.44
C VAL A 79 -13.69 -5.03 4.09
N GLN A 80 -13.32 -6.30 4.20
CA GLN A 80 -11.93 -6.67 4.55
C GLN A 80 -11.14 -6.89 3.27
N SER A 81 -9.82 -6.70 3.34
CA SER A 81 -8.90 -7.00 2.25
C SER A 81 -7.97 -8.14 2.67
N VAL A 82 -7.66 -9.05 1.74
CA VAL A 82 -6.70 -10.14 1.94
C VAL A 82 -5.71 -10.19 0.81
N THR A 83 -4.43 -10.36 1.15
CA THR A 83 -3.37 -10.58 0.17
C THR A 83 -3.54 -11.93 -0.51
N LEU A 84 -3.50 -11.92 -1.84
CA LEU A 84 -3.52 -13.11 -2.69
C LEU A 84 -2.12 -13.42 -3.22
N ILE A 85 -1.41 -12.40 -3.71
CA ILE A 85 -0.07 -12.52 -4.27
C ILE A 85 0.81 -11.35 -3.80
N THR A 86 2.11 -11.59 -3.66
CA THR A 86 3.12 -10.53 -3.59
C THR A 86 4.29 -10.84 -4.51
N LEU A 87 4.56 -9.94 -5.46
CA LEU A 87 5.80 -9.90 -6.24
C LEU A 87 6.82 -9.01 -5.53
N TYR A 88 8.07 -9.44 -5.55
CA TYR A 88 9.20 -8.74 -4.97
C TYR A 88 10.23 -8.43 -6.05
N ASP A 89 10.81 -7.23 -5.98
CA ASP A 89 11.84 -6.76 -6.92
C ASP A 89 13.15 -7.52 -6.76
N ARG A 90 13.36 -8.08 -5.56
CA ARG A 90 14.53 -8.87 -5.18
C ARG A 90 14.15 -10.33 -4.96
N THR A 91 15.16 -11.18 -4.93
CA THR A 91 15.03 -12.59 -4.56
C THR A 91 14.77 -12.75 -3.06
N ASN A 92 14.44 -13.97 -2.64
CA ASN A 92 14.20 -14.38 -1.26
C ASN A 92 13.11 -13.59 -0.54
N TYR A 93 12.15 -13.04 -1.29
CA TYR A 93 11.04 -12.26 -0.75
C TYR A 93 11.51 -11.01 0.00
N ASP A 94 12.65 -10.43 -0.40
CA ASP A 94 13.23 -9.24 0.25
C ASP A 94 12.39 -7.99 -0.09
N PRO A 95 11.71 -7.37 0.89
CA PRO A 95 10.93 -6.18 0.68
C PRO A 95 11.78 -4.90 0.62
N ALA A 96 13.10 -4.95 0.73
CA ALA A 96 13.94 -3.75 0.69
C ALA A 96 14.22 -3.21 -0.73
N GLY A 97 13.79 -3.91 -1.78
CA GLY A 97 13.80 -3.40 -3.16
C GLY A 97 12.53 -2.63 -3.47
N GLY A 98 11.45 -3.38 -3.67
CA GLY A 98 10.10 -2.90 -3.93
C GLY A 98 9.14 -4.08 -3.86
N THR A 99 7.86 -3.82 -3.64
CA THR A 99 6.83 -4.88 -3.67
C THR A 99 5.60 -4.48 -4.47
N ARG A 100 5.03 -5.46 -5.17
CA ARG A 100 3.69 -5.37 -5.75
C ARG A 100 2.79 -6.42 -5.12
N SER A 101 1.89 -6.00 -4.24
CA SER A 101 0.92 -6.88 -3.60
C SER A 101 -0.42 -6.79 -4.33
N PHE A 102 -1.05 -7.94 -4.53
CA PHE A 102 -2.37 -8.03 -5.14
C PHE A 102 -3.33 -8.58 -4.09
N VAL A 103 -4.40 -7.86 -3.84
CA VAL A 103 -5.36 -8.14 -2.78
C VAL A 103 -6.77 -8.26 -3.37
N GLY A 104 -7.64 -8.97 -2.66
CA GLY A 104 -9.07 -9.06 -2.97
C GLY A 104 -9.91 -8.96 -1.69
N ASP A 105 -11.22 -9.03 -1.83
CA ASP A 105 -12.15 -8.99 -0.69
C ASP A 105 -11.88 -10.13 0.31
N GLY A 106 -12.18 -9.90 1.60
CA GLY A 106 -11.64 -10.68 2.71
C GLY A 106 -12.01 -12.17 2.76
N SER A 107 -12.99 -12.61 1.98
CA SER A 107 -13.35 -14.03 1.82
C SER A 107 -12.75 -14.67 0.57
N HIS A 108 -12.00 -13.93 -0.24
CA HIS A 108 -11.48 -14.42 -1.50
C HIS A 108 -10.46 -15.54 -1.25
N THR A 109 -10.64 -16.64 -1.96
CA THR A 109 -9.75 -17.80 -2.02
C THR A 109 -9.80 -18.27 -3.45
N CYS A 110 -8.63 -18.48 -4.06
CA CYS A 110 -8.58 -18.95 -5.43
C CYS A 110 -8.98 -20.43 -5.50
N SER A 111 -9.50 -20.84 -6.65
CA SER A 111 -9.96 -22.21 -6.85
C SER A 111 -8.77 -23.18 -6.95
N ALA A 112 -9.00 -24.45 -6.69
CA ALA A 112 -7.94 -25.46 -6.83
C ALA A 112 -7.63 -25.81 -8.31
N ALA A 113 -8.29 -25.15 -9.26
CA ALA A 113 -8.21 -25.45 -10.68
C ALA A 113 -7.72 -24.21 -11.43
N TYR A 114 -6.83 -24.42 -12.40
CA TYR A 114 -6.31 -23.35 -13.26
C TYR A 114 -7.31 -22.79 -14.29
N SER A 115 -8.60 -23.12 -14.11
CA SER A 115 -9.69 -22.74 -14.98
C SER A 115 -11.03 -22.85 -14.22
N PRO A 116 -11.86 -21.80 -14.23
CA PRO A 116 -11.62 -20.50 -14.87
C PRO A 116 -10.54 -19.70 -14.15
N VAL A 117 -9.80 -18.86 -14.88
CA VAL A 117 -8.85 -17.91 -14.29
C VAL A 117 -9.62 -16.82 -13.54
N GLU A 118 -9.30 -16.59 -12.28
CA GLU A 118 -9.95 -15.65 -11.37
C GLU A 118 -9.64 -14.20 -11.77
N PHE A 119 -8.38 -13.90 -12.07
CA PHE A 119 -7.96 -12.57 -12.49
C PHE A 119 -7.01 -12.62 -13.68
N SER A 120 -7.27 -11.75 -14.65
CA SER A 120 -6.39 -11.51 -15.79
C SER A 120 -6.05 -10.02 -15.81
N VAL A 121 -4.77 -9.69 -15.65
CA VAL A 121 -4.33 -8.31 -15.56
C VAL A 121 -3.26 -8.04 -16.60
N ASP A 122 -3.67 -7.24 -17.58
CA ASP A 122 -2.79 -6.61 -18.53
C ASP A 122 -1.94 -5.55 -17.82
N ARG A 123 -0.70 -5.36 -18.30
CA ARG A 123 0.22 -4.31 -17.86
C ARG A 123 0.53 -4.27 -16.35
N LEU A 124 1.61 -4.95 -15.95
CA LEU A 124 2.31 -4.70 -14.68
C LEU A 124 2.92 -3.30 -14.58
N ASP A 125 2.91 -2.52 -15.66
CA ASP A 125 3.58 -1.22 -15.73
C ASP A 125 2.92 -0.10 -14.91
N ALA A 126 1.76 -0.34 -14.30
CA ALA A 126 1.20 0.59 -13.33
C ALA A 126 2.26 0.89 -12.24
N ALA A 127 2.69 2.15 -12.14
CA ALA A 127 3.81 2.59 -11.30
C ALA A 127 5.20 1.97 -11.65
N GLY A 128 5.45 1.64 -12.93
CA GLY A 128 6.78 1.25 -13.42
C GLY A 128 7.22 -0.17 -13.03
N TRP A 129 6.27 -1.08 -12.75
CA TRP A 129 6.54 -2.43 -12.25
C TRP A 129 6.82 -3.51 -13.32
N ASN A 130 6.82 -3.12 -14.60
CA ASN A 130 7.17 -4.01 -15.70
C ASN A 130 8.64 -4.48 -15.56
N ASN A 131 8.89 -5.78 -15.78
CA ASN A 131 10.24 -6.35 -15.77
C ASN A 131 11.01 -6.18 -14.45
N ARG A 132 10.32 -6.20 -13.29
CA ARG A 132 10.95 -6.05 -11.96
C ARG A 132 10.88 -7.29 -11.07
N ALA A 133 9.87 -8.14 -11.25
CA ALA A 133 9.68 -9.27 -10.35
C ALA A 133 10.87 -10.24 -10.40
N SER A 134 11.45 -10.51 -9.24
CA SER A 134 12.55 -11.47 -9.02
C SER A 134 12.20 -12.57 -8.02
N SER A 135 11.14 -12.41 -7.21
CA SER A 135 10.53 -13.49 -6.44
C SER A 135 9.03 -13.28 -6.22
N VAL A 136 8.31 -14.35 -5.87
CA VAL A 136 6.85 -14.32 -5.66
C VAL A 136 6.41 -15.20 -4.49
N ARG A 137 5.50 -14.67 -3.66
CA ARG A 137 4.69 -15.46 -2.72
C ARG A 137 3.24 -15.41 -3.12
N THR A 138 2.56 -16.55 -3.07
CA THR A 138 1.11 -16.61 -3.09
C THR A 138 0.54 -16.97 -1.72
N TYR A 139 -0.75 -16.73 -1.58
CA TYR A 139 -1.55 -16.97 -0.39
C TYR A 139 -2.94 -17.45 -0.82
N ARG A 140 -3.73 -17.98 0.12
CA ARG A 140 -5.16 -18.31 -0.10
C ARG A 140 -5.39 -19.25 -1.29
N SER A 141 -4.51 -20.23 -1.46
CA SER A 141 -4.54 -21.21 -2.55
C SER A 141 -4.44 -20.60 -3.95
N CYS A 142 -4.00 -19.34 -4.04
CA CYS A 142 -3.79 -18.69 -5.32
C CYS A 142 -2.46 -19.12 -5.92
N ASP A 143 -2.40 -19.25 -7.23
CA ASP A 143 -1.20 -19.42 -8.01
C ASP A 143 -1.12 -18.29 -9.04
N ILE A 144 0.09 -17.93 -9.46
CA ILE A 144 0.30 -16.90 -10.49
C ILE A 144 0.93 -17.49 -11.74
N ARG A 145 0.48 -17.00 -12.90
CA ARG A 145 1.14 -17.20 -14.18
C ARG A 145 1.62 -15.87 -14.73
N LEU A 146 2.90 -15.79 -15.07
CA LEU A 146 3.54 -14.59 -15.59
C LEU A 146 3.64 -14.66 -17.12
N TRP A 147 3.53 -13.51 -17.77
CA TRP A 147 3.69 -13.31 -19.20
C TRP A 147 4.74 -12.23 -19.46
N ASP A 148 5.54 -12.36 -20.51
CA ASP A 148 6.62 -11.42 -20.81
C ASP A 148 6.14 -10.20 -21.60
N SER A 149 4.97 -10.29 -22.23
CA SER A 149 4.28 -9.16 -22.81
C SER A 149 3.39 -8.45 -21.78
N VAL A 150 2.89 -7.27 -22.14
CA VAL A 150 1.94 -6.51 -21.33
C VAL A 150 0.47 -6.80 -21.66
N SER A 151 0.20 -7.78 -22.53
CA SER A 151 -1.13 -8.10 -23.06
C SER A 151 -1.44 -9.60 -23.03
N LEU A 152 -0.97 -10.30 -21.98
CA LEU A 152 -1.23 -11.73 -21.73
C LEU A 152 -0.93 -12.62 -22.93
N SER A 153 0.22 -12.35 -23.57
CA SER A 153 0.64 -13.00 -24.80
C SER A 153 2.15 -13.25 -24.78
N GLY A 154 2.66 -13.96 -25.78
CA GLY A 154 4.09 -14.30 -25.84
C GLY A 154 4.44 -15.49 -24.94
N ALA A 155 5.63 -15.46 -24.35
CA ALA A 155 6.06 -16.53 -23.47
C ALA A 155 5.36 -16.40 -22.11
N SER A 156 5.04 -17.54 -21.51
CA SER A 156 4.48 -17.59 -20.15
C SER A 156 5.23 -18.57 -19.26
N SER A 157 5.18 -18.33 -17.96
CA SER A 157 5.61 -19.30 -16.96
C SER A 157 4.60 -20.45 -16.86
N THR A 158 4.95 -21.49 -16.12
CA THR A 158 3.96 -22.36 -15.49
C THR A 158 3.21 -21.57 -14.39
N TRP A 159 2.17 -22.15 -13.80
CA TRP A 159 1.62 -21.65 -12.54
C TRP A 159 2.68 -21.76 -11.43
N ILE A 160 2.72 -20.75 -10.55
CA ILE A 160 3.71 -20.60 -9.49
C ILE A 160 2.99 -20.33 -8.17
N ASP A 161 3.18 -21.21 -7.19
CA ASP A 161 2.67 -21.07 -5.82
C ASP A 161 3.63 -20.21 -4.97
N ALA A 162 4.92 -20.47 -5.07
CA ALA A 162 5.94 -19.61 -4.46
C ALA A 162 7.28 -19.87 -5.11
N LEU A 163 8.04 -18.81 -5.36
CA LEU A 163 9.40 -18.96 -5.83
C LEU A 163 10.28 -17.82 -5.32
N ALA A 164 11.25 -18.19 -4.48
CA ALA A 164 12.22 -17.26 -3.90
C ALA A 164 13.18 -16.68 -4.94
N ASN A 165 13.29 -17.27 -6.12
CA ASN A 165 14.14 -16.76 -7.19
C ASN A 165 13.54 -17.14 -8.55
N LEU A 166 12.86 -16.21 -9.21
CA LEU A 166 12.28 -16.41 -10.55
C LEU A 166 13.37 -16.69 -11.61
N GLY A 167 14.62 -16.32 -11.36
CA GLY A 167 15.75 -16.64 -12.22
C GLY A 167 15.99 -18.15 -12.41
N THR A 168 15.59 -19.00 -11.47
CA THR A 168 15.74 -20.47 -11.60
C THR A 168 14.86 -21.06 -12.70
N ILE A 169 13.81 -20.34 -13.11
CA ILE A 169 12.93 -20.69 -14.23
C ILE A 169 13.03 -19.69 -15.41
N GLY A 170 14.03 -18.80 -15.40
CA GLY A 170 14.25 -17.82 -16.47
C GLY A 170 13.25 -16.65 -16.51
N TRP A 171 12.66 -16.31 -15.36
CA TRP A 171 11.62 -15.26 -15.21
C TRP A 171 12.05 -14.04 -14.38
N ASN A 172 13.33 -13.94 -14.01
CA ASN A 172 13.83 -12.77 -13.29
C ASN A 172 13.70 -11.51 -14.16
N ASN A 173 13.09 -10.45 -13.62
CA ASN A 173 12.95 -9.15 -14.29
C ASN A 173 12.34 -9.24 -15.70
N ARG A 174 11.32 -10.10 -15.86
CA ARG A 174 10.74 -10.41 -17.17
C ARG A 174 9.23 -10.20 -17.29
N ALA A 175 8.51 -10.27 -16.18
CA ALA A 175 7.05 -10.25 -16.23
C ALA A 175 6.52 -8.85 -16.60
N GLY A 176 5.60 -8.82 -17.57
CA GLY A 176 4.88 -7.62 -18.01
C GLY A 176 3.36 -7.70 -17.89
N SER A 177 2.79 -8.89 -17.71
CA SER A 177 1.38 -9.11 -17.36
C SER A 177 1.24 -10.45 -16.63
N TYR A 178 0.07 -10.71 -16.03
CA TYR A 178 -0.12 -11.91 -15.21
C TYR A 178 -1.58 -12.36 -15.12
N GLN A 179 -1.74 -13.63 -14.77
CA GLN A 179 -3.00 -14.23 -14.38
C GLN A 179 -2.88 -14.80 -12.97
N ILE A 180 -3.97 -14.76 -12.22
CA ILE A 180 -4.09 -15.39 -10.90
C ILE A 180 -5.19 -16.42 -11.00
N SER A 181 -4.92 -17.61 -10.49
CA SER A 181 -5.88 -18.69 -10.41
C SER A 181 -5.87 -19.39 -9.07
#